data_AF-A0A7W1TUT2-F1
#
_entry.id   AF-A0A7W1TUT2-F1
#
_cell.length_a   1.000
_cell.length_b   1.000
_cell.length_c   1.000
_cell.angle_alpha   90.00
_cell.angle_beta   90.00
_cell.angle_gamma   90.00
#
_symmetry.space_group_name_H-M   'P 1'
#
loop_
_entity.id
_entity.type
_entity.pdbx_description
1 polymer ?
#
loop_
_entity_poly.entity_id
_entity_poly.type
_entity_poly.pdbx_seq_one_letter_code
_entity_poly.pdbx_strand_id
1 'polypeptide(L)'
;MARVIVCAALVAGLLGVEAIAQRRGGAAAPAAAAVRRETPKYACPAVTGVGVNTKRRYCDVRIANVVEDGIRIELPARTGAAVLQFDLHTRFSV
;
A
#
# COMPACT_ATOMS: atom_id res chain seq x y z
N MET A 1 -64.04 -6.85 -30.39
CA MET A 1 -62.91 -6.83 -31.36
C MET A 1 -61.77 -5.92 -30.89
N ALA A 2 -62.00 -4.63 -30.62
CA ALA A 2 -60.93 -3.69 -30.23
C ALA A 2 -60.17 -4.04 -28.92
N ARG A 3 -60.85 -4.62 -27.92
CA ARG A 3 -60.21 -5.00 -26.63
C ARG A 3 -59.19 -6.14 -26.74
N VAL A 4 -59.38 -7.05 -27.71
CA VAL A 4 -58.47 -8.20 -27.92
C VAL A 4 -57.18 -7.75 -28.61
N ILE A 5 -57.27 -6.73 -29.48
CA ILE A 5 -56.12 -6.18 -30.22
C ILE A 5 -55.20 -5.39 -29.28
N VAL A 6 -55.75 -4.67 -28.31
CA VAL A 6 -54.96 -3.89 -27.32
C VAL A 6 -54.13 -4.81 -26.40
N CYS A 7 -54.67 -5.97 -26.00
CA CYS A 7 -53.91 -6.91 -25.17
C CYS A 7 -52.76 -7.57 -25.93
N ALA A 8 -52.92 -7.89 -27.22
CA ALA A 8 -51.86 -8.53 -28.01
C ALA A 8 -50.65 -7.61 -28.23
N ALA A 9 -50.87 -6.30 -28.39
CA ALA A 9 -49.79 -5.32 -28.55
C ALA A 9 -48.97 -5.11 -27.27
N LEU A 10 -49.59 -5.23 -26.10
CA LEU A 10 -48.91 -5.08 -24.80
C LEU A 10 -47.99 -6.26 -24.46
N VAL A 11 -48.27 -7.46 -24.96
CA VAL A 11 -47.43 -8.66 -24.70
C VAL A 11 -46.19 -8.69 -25.62
N ALA A 12 -46.28 -8.16 -26.84
CA ALA A 12 -45.15 -8.15 -27.77
C ALA A 12 -44.03 -7.16 -27.39
N GLY A 13 -44.33 -6.14 -26.58
CA GLY A 13 -43.34 -5.13 -26.16
C GLY A 13 -42.35 -5.58 -25.07
N LEU A 14 -42.56 -6.74 -24.43
CA LEU A 14 -41.79 -7.17 -23.26
C LEU A 14 -40.61 -8.10 -23.57
N LEU A 15 -40.40 -8.50 -24.83
CA LEU A 15 -39.37 -9.50 -25.20
C LEU A 15 -38.10 -8.90 -25.84
N GLY A 16 -37.96 -7.57 -25.86
CA GLY A 16 -36.93 -6.89 -26.66
C GLY A 16 -35.74 -6.29 -25.91
N VAL A 17 -35.52 -6.59 -24.63
CA VAL A 17 -34.29 -6.16 -23.95
C VAL A 17 -33.25 -7.25 -24.14
N GLU A 18 -32.67 -7.31 -25.34
CA GLU A 18 -31.44 -8.06 -25.53
C GLU A 18 -30.40 -7.49 -24.56
N ALA A 19 -30.10 -8.28 -23.54
CA ALA A 19 -28.92 -8.11 -22.73
C ALA A 19 -27.73 -8.20 -23.69
N ILE A 20 -27.31 -7.05 -24.23
CA ILE A 20 -25.96 -6.85 -24.72
C ILE A 20 -25.11 -6.96 -23.45
N ALA A 21 -24.86 -8.20 -23.05
CA ALA A 21 -23.83 -8.56 -22.11
C ALA A 21 -22.55 -8.04 -22.73
N GLN A 22 -22.23 -6.79 -22.40
CA GLN A 22 -21.02 -6.10 -22.76
C GLN A 22 -19.89 -6.94 -22.16
N ARG A 23 -19.40 -7.91 -22.95
CA ARG A 23 -18.04 -8.42 -22.82
C ARG A 23 -17.14 -7.22 -23.09
N ARG A 24 -17.00 -6.36 -22.08
CA ARG A 24 -15.78 -5.61 -21.88
C ARG A 24 -14.72 -6.69 -21.69
N GLY A 25 -14.05 -7.05 -22.77
CA GLY A 25 -12.79 -7.79 -22.67
C GLY A 25 -11.99 -7.05 -21.61
N GLY A 26 -11.75 -7.72 -20.48
CA GLY A 26 -10.98 -7.16 -19.39
C GLY A 26 -9.61 -6.85 -19.94
N ALA A 27 -9.36 -5.59 -20.29
CA ALA A 27 -8.01 -5.12 -20.52
C ALA A 27 -7.23 -5.48 -19.25
N ALA A 28 -6.19 -6.28 -19.41
CA ALA A 28 -5.33 -6.65 -18.30
C ALA A 28 -4.88 -5.36 -17.61
N ALA A 29 -5.12 -5.27 -16.29
CA ALA A 29 -4.66 -4.14 -15.52
C ALA A 29 -3.13 -4.01 -15.71
N PRO A 30 -2.60 -2.79 -15.90
CA PRO A 30 -1.17 -2.62 -16.06
C PRO A 30 -0.47 -3.21 -14.82
N ALA A 31 0.60 -3.97 -15.07
CA ALA A 31 1.39 -4.55 -14.00
C ALA A 31 1.87 -3.45 -13.05
N ALA A 32 1.66 -3.65 -11.74
CA ALA A 32 2.12 -2.71 -10.73
C ALA A 32 3.64 -2.53 -10.82
N ALA A 33 4.10 -1.28 -10.78
CA ALA A 33 5.52 -0.98 -10.80
C ALA A 33 6.25 -1.64 -9.62
N ALA A 34 7.44 -2.18 -9.86
CA ALA A 34 8.23 -2.84 -8.85
C ALA A 34 8.62 -1.86 -7.71
N VAL A 35 8.33 -2.23 -6.46
CA VAL A 35 8.69 -1.43 -5.28
C VAL A 35 10.19 -1.58 -5.00
N ARG A 36 10.93 -0.48 -5.18
CA ARG A 36 12.35 -0.39 -4.82
C ARG A 36 12.49 -0.32 -3.30
N ARG A 37 13.13 -1.33 -2.70
CA ARG A 37 13.52 -1.33 -1.27
C ARG A 37 15.00 -1.06 -1.14
N GLU A 38 15.36 -0.06 -0.36
CA GLU A 38 16.75 0.32 -0.11
C GLU A 38 16.98 0.44 1.39
N THR A 39 18.14 0.00 1.86
CA THR A 39 18.54 0.25 3.25
C THR A 39 18.97 1.70 3.35
N PRO A 40 18.31 2.53 4.17
CA PRO A 40 18.65 3.93 4.26
C PRO A 40 20.00 4.10 4.97
N LYS A 41 20.70 5.18 4.64
CA LYS A 41 21.91 5.57 5.36
C LYS A 41 21.48 6.22 6.68
N TYR A 42 22.10 5.81 7.78
CA TYR A 42 21.84 6.36 9.10
C TYR A 42 23.12 6.42 9.93
N ALA A 43 23.18 7.39 10.85
CA ALA A 43 24.21 7.49 11.86
C ALA A 43 23.66 7.04 13.22
N CYS A 44 24.39 6.17 13.90
CA CYS A 44 24.01 5.60 15.19
C CYS A 44 24.85 6.24 16.30
N PRO A 45 24.26 7.11 17.16
CA PRO A 45 25.03 7.82 18.18
C PRO A 45 25.56 6.88 19.28
N ALA A 46 24.85 5.79 19.59
CA ALA A 46 25.27 4.81 20.58
C ALA A 46 25.02 3.37 20.07
N VAL A 47 26.08 2.69 19.62
CA VAL A 47 26.00 1.30 19.13
C VAL A 47 26.01 0.33 20.31
N THR A 48 24.93 -0.42 20.48
CA THR A 48 24.77 -1.42 21.55
C THR A 48 25.31 -2.79 21.14
N GLY A 49 25.42 -3.05 19.83
CA GLY A 49 26.01 -4.27 19.28
C GLY A 49 25.26 -4.84 18.07
N VAL A 50 25.50 -6.12 17.77
CA VAL A 50 24.85 -6.86 16.69
C VAL A 50 24.10 -8.05 17.27
N GLY A 51 22.83 -8.23 16.88
CA GLY A 51 22.02 -9.36 17.34
C GLY A 51 22.59 -10.68 16.85
N VAL A 52 22.74 -11.65 17.75
CA VAL A 52 23.30 -12.97 17.42
C VAL A 52 22.46 -13.70 16.38
N ASN A 53 21.14 -13.66 16.50
CA ASN A 53 20.22 -14.35 15.60
C ASN A 53 19.82 -13.49 14.39
N THR A 54 19.50 -12.22 14.62
CA THR A 54 18.99 -11.32 13.57
C THR A 54 20.09 -10.75 12.68
N LYS A 55 21.35 -10.76 13.15
CA LYS A 55 22.49 -10.06 12.54
C LYS A 55 22.24 -8.57 12.30
N ARG A 56 21.20 -8.00 12.92
CA ARG A 56 20.89 -6.57 12.86
C ARG A 56 21.76 -5.81 13.84
N ARG A 57 22.20 -4.62 13.45
CA ARG A 57 22.85 -3.67 14.35
C ARG A 57 21.79 -3.00 15.22
N TYR A 58 22.04 -2.93 16.52
CA TYR A 58 21.17 -2.25 17.48
C TYR A 58 21.82 -0.96 17.93
N CYS A 59 20.98 0.06 18.09
CA CYS A 59 21.35 1.41 18.47
C CYS A 59 20.45 1.85 19.61
N ASP A 60 21.05 2.36 20.69
CA ASP A 60 20.28 3.01 21.74
C ASP A 60 19.95 4.44 21.29
N VAL A 61 18.67 4.78 21.38
CA VAL A 61 18.18 6.14 21.14
C VAL A 61 17.64 6.65 22.45
N ARG A 62 18.29 7.70 22.99
CA ARG A 62 17.78 8.35 24.20
C ARG A 62 16.47 9.04 23.87
N ILE A 63 15.47 8.81 24.72
CA ILE A 63 14.24 9.59 24.65
C ILE A 63 14.59 10.99 25.17
N ALA A 64 14.71 11.93 24.25
CA ALA A 64 15.06 13.32 24.51
C ALA A 64 14.19 14.25 23.65
N ASN A 65 14.07 15.51 24.08
CA ASN A 65 13.34 16.54 23.33
C ASN A 65 14.24 17.34 22.38
N VAL A 66 15.54 17.03 22.35
CA VAL A 66 16.55 17.62 21.47
C VAL A 66 16.77 16.69 20.28
N VAL A 67 16.64 17.24 19.07
CA VAL A 67 16.72 16.49 17.80
C VAL A 67 18.13 15.94 17.57
N GLU A 68 19.13 16.63 18.10
CA GLU A 68 20.56 16.33 18.01
C GLU A 68 20.90 14.97 18.67
N ASP A 69 20.14 14.55 19.67
CA ASP A 69 20.32 13.27 20.37
C ASP A 69 19.60 12.09 19.66
N GLY A 70 18.90 12.37 18.56
CA GLY A 70 18.16 11.38 17.78
C GLY A 70 18.98 10.70 16.67
N ILE A 71 18.31 9.86 15.86
CA ILE A 71 18.89 9.24 14.66
C ILE A 71 18.49 10.04 13.42
N ARG A 72 19.49 10.48 12.64
CA ARG A 72 19.28 11.07 11.32
C ARG A 72 19.32 9.99 10.24
N ILE A 73 18.30 9.97 9.40
CA ILE A 73 18.14 9.00 8.31
C ILE A 73 18.04 9.77 7.00
N GLU A 74 18.99 9.54 6.11
CA GLU A 74 19.02 10.18 4.81
C GLU A 74 18.25 9.34 3.80
N LEU A 75 17.18 9.91 3.25
CA LEU A 75 16.43 9.33 2.16
C LEU A 75 17.08 9.76 0.84
N PRO A 76 17.52 8.84 -0.03
CA PRO A 76 18.04 9.19 -1.35
C PRO A 76 17.02 9.98 -2.16
N ALA A 77 17.47 10.76 -3.15
CA ALA A 77 16.55 11.46 -4.05
C ALA A 77 15.61 10.45 -4.77
N ARG A 78 14.30 10.73 -4.77
CA ARG A 78 13.30 9.95 -5.51
C ARG A 78 12.13 10.82 -5.95
N THR A 79 11.38 10.32 -6.94
CA THR A 79 10.08 10.84 -7.36
C THR A 79 8.97 10.05 -6.67
N GLY A 80 7.96 10.74 -6.12
CA GLY A 80 6.83 10.12 -5.44
C GLY A 80 7.02 9.94 -3.93
N ALA A 81 6.06 9.26 -3.29
CA ALA A 81 6.06 9.09 -1.84
C ALA A 81 7.11 8.07 -1.37
N ALA A 82 7.79 8.40 -0.27
CA ALA A 82 8.70 7.49 0.42
C ALA A 82 8.04 6.96 1.69
N VAL A 83 8.20 5.66 1.93
CA VAL A 83 7.78 5.01 3.19
C VAL A 83 9.03 4.62 3.95
N LEU A 84 9.11 5.06 5.20
CA LEU A 84 10.18 4.71 6.13
C LEU A 84 9.57 3.94 7.31
N GLN A 85 10.12 2.76 7.60
CA GLN A 85 9.64 1.87 8.63
C GLN A 85 10.76 1.59 9.64
N PHE A 86 10.40 1.56 10.92
CA PHE A 86 11.30 1.26 12.02
C PHE A 86 10.68 0.20 12.91
N ASP A 87 11.51 -0.71 13.42
CA ASP A 87 11.15 -1.62 14.50
C ASP A 87 11.76 -1.06 15.79
N LEU A 88 10.93 -0.52 16.69
CA LEU A 88 11.38 0.01 17.98
C LEU A 88 11.21 -1.03 19.08
N HIS A 89 12.29 -1.30 19.81
CA HIS A 89 12.28 -2.22 20.95
C HIS A 89 12.74 -1.48 22.19
N THR A 90 11.83 -1.23 23.13
CA THR A 90 12.20 -0.63 24.41
C THR A 90 13.04 -1.61 25.21
N ARG A 91 14.24 -1.19 25.63
CA ARG A 91 15.01 -1.87 26.66
C ARG A 91 14.80 -1.14 27.99
N PHE A 92 14.35 -1.88 28.99
CA PHE A 92 14.36 -1.42 30.37
C PHE A 92 15.54 -2.10 31.07
N SER A 93 16.42 -1.34 31.70
CA SER A 93 17.35 -1.87 32.68
C SER A 93 16.63 -1.94 34.03
N VAL A 94 16.56 -3.13 34.62
CA VAL A 94 16.20 -3.31 36.03
C VAL A 94 17.35 -2.94 36.95
#